data_AF-A0A949SSF2-F1
#
_entry.id   AF-A0A949SSF2-F1
#
_cell.length_a   1.000
_cell.length_b   1.000
_cell.length_c   1.000
_cell.angle_alpha   90.00
_cell.angle_beta   90.00
_cell.angle_gamma   90.00
#
_symmetry.space_group_name_H-M   'P 1'
#
loop_
_entity.id
_entity.type
_entity.pdbx_description
1 polymer ?
#
loop_
_entity_poly.entity_id
_entity_poly.type
_entity_poly.pdbx_seq_one_letter_code
_entity_poly.pdbx_strand_id
1 'polypeptide(L)'
;MKGKRQNTLSEENKARIISTYKNRTEAPRYSRRVEMAEIEKNEFNLNISRYISTAVGEEEIDLAATNKTLLAIEKEVRRALKEHNQYLKELGLPLLPGAD
;
A
#
# COMPACT_ATOMS: atom_id res chain seq x y z
N MET A 1 -7.39 17.74 35.39
CA MET A 1 -6.29 17.92 34.41
C MET A 1 -6.63 17.16 33.14
N LYS A 2 -6.91 17.84 32.03
CA LYS A 2 -6.98 17.23 30.68
C LYS A 2 -5.55 16.86 30.26
N GLY A 3 -5.05 15.74 30.79
CA GLY A 3 -3.70 15.22 30.55
C GLY A 3 -3.60 14.50 29.20
N LYS A 4 -2.43 14.61 28.56
CA LYS A 4 -2.04 14.09 27.24
C LYS A 4 -2.71 12.76 26.86
N ARG A 5 -3.16 12.64 25.60
CA ARG A 5 -3.50 11.35 24.96
C ARG A 5 -2.27 10.44 24.99
N GLN A 6 -2.10 9.66 26.04
CA GLN A 6 -1.08 8.63 26.15
C GLN A 6 -1.69 7.31 25.70
N ASN A 7 -1.09 6.70 24.68
CA ASN A 7 -1.44 5.34 24.29
C ASN A 7 -0.75 4.37 25.24
N THR A 8 -1.51 3.47 25.86
CA THR A 8 -0.96 2.41 26.70
C THR A 8 -0.43 1.28 25.81
N LEU A 9 0.79 0.82 26.08
CA LEU A 9 1.34 -0.36 25.42
C LEU A 9 0.58 -1.61 25.89
N SER A 10 0.00 -2.36 24.96
CA SER A 10 -0.57 -3.69 25.25
C SER A 10 0.53 -4.67 25.69
N GLU A 11 0.15 -5.70 26.44
CA GLU A 11 1.09 -6.74 26.89
C GLU A 11 1.77 -7.46 25.73
N GLU A 12 1.04 -7.70 24.64
CA GLU A 12 1.59 -8.27 23.40
C GLU A 12 2.71 -7.40 22.81
N ASN A 13 2.50 -6.08 22.73
CA ASN A 13 3.51 -5.16 22.22
C ASN A 13 4.75 -5.13 23.12
N LYS A 14 4.57 -5.16 24.45
CA LYS A 14 5.68 -5.24 25.41
C LYS A 14 6.48 -6.52 25.22
N ALA A 15 5.80 -7.67 25.14
CA ALA A 15 6.43 -8.96 24.92
C ALA A 15 7.25 -8.98 23.62
N ARG A 16 6.69 -8.44 22.53
CA ARG A 16 7.37 -8.33 21.23
C ARG A 16 8.62 -7.46 21.29
N ILE A 17 8.57 -6.30 21.96
CA ILE A 17 9.73 -5.43 22.13
C ILE A 17 10.83 -6.14 22.92
N ILE A 18 10.46 -6.77 24.04
CA ILE A 18 11.41 -7.46 24.92
C ILE A 18 12.08 -8.63 24.22
N SER A 19 11.31 -9.46 23.51
CA SER A 19 11.86 -10.62 22.79
C SER A 19 12.81 -10.18 21.68
N THR A 20 12.44 -9.15 20.91
CA THR A 20 13.26 -8.61 19.81
C THR A 20 14.59 -8.07 20.33
N TYR A 21 14.56 -7.32 21.43
CA TYR A 21 15.79 -6.80 22.05
C TYR A 21 16.70 -7.91 22.60
N LYS A 22 16.12 -8.88 23.33
CA LYS A 22 16.88 -9.99 23.93
C LYS A 22 17.56 -10.86 22.89
N ASN A 23 16.84 -11.19 21.83
CA ASN A 23 17.32 -12.10 20.79
C ASN A 23 18.08 -11.38 19.67
N ARG A 24 18.11 -10.04 19.68
CA ARG A 24 18.72 -9.21 18.64
C ARG A 24 18.24 -9.56 17.23
N THR A 25 16.96 -9.92 17.11
CA THR A 25 16.33 -10.28 15.84
C THR A 25 16.10 -9.05 14.98
N GLU A 26 16.45 -9.13 13.70
CA GLU A 26 16.18 -8.09 12.72
C GLU A 26 14.84 -8.35 12.02
N ALA A 27 14.10 -7.28 11.74
CA ALA A 27 12.81 -7.35 11.07
C ALA A 27 12.60 -6.08 10.24
N PRO A 28 12.11 -6.20 8.99
CA PRO A 28 11.87 -5.05 8.12
C PRO A 28 11.02 -3.98 8.82
N ARG A 29 11.49 -2.73 8.76
CA ARG A 29 10.83 -1.55 9.35
C ARG A 29 10.62 -1.57 10.87
N TYR A 30 11.18 -2.55 11.59
CA TYR A 30 10.95 -2.72 13.02
C TYR A 30 12.24 -2.80 13.84
N SER A 31 13.21 -3.60 13.42
CA SER A 31 14.47 -3.76 14.13
C SER A 31 15.63 -4.02 13.18
N ARG A 32 16.78 -3.43 13.50
CA ARG A 32 18.03 -3.59 12.76
C ARG A 32 19.20 -3.53 13.73
N ARG A 33 20.22 -4.36 13.50
CA ARG A 33 21.51 -4.28 14.14
C ARG A 33 22.39 -3.31 13.35
N VAL A 34 23.04 -2.41 14.08
CA VAL A 34 23.90 -1.38 13.51
C VAL A 34 25.25 -1.45 14.22
N GLU A 35 26.31 -1.35 13.44
CA GLU A 35 27.68 -1.36 13.95
C GLU A 35 28.08 0.02 14.48
N MET A 36 29.06 0.07 15.39
CA MET A 36 29.53 1.33 15.97
C MET A 36 30.02 2.33 14.92
N ALA A 37 30.64 1.85 13.84
CA ALA A 37 31.10 2.70 12.73
C ALA A 37 29.94 3.45 12.03
N GLU A 38 28.75 2.84 11.93
CA GLU A 38 27.56 3.49 11.37
C GLU A 38 26.99 4.53 12.35
N ILE A 39 27.05 4.25 13.65
CA ILE A 39 26.64 5.19 14.70
C ILE A 39 27.56 6.41 14.70
N GLU A 40 28.88 6.21 14.58
CA GLU A 40 29.89 7.27 14.46
C GLU A 40 29.65 8.13 13.22
N LYS A 41 29.40 7.50 12.06
CA LYS A 41 29.05 8.21 10.81
C LYS A 41 27.78 9.07 10.97
N ASN A 42 26.85 8.66 11.82
CA ASN A 42 25.65 9.41 12.16
C ASN A 42 25.85 10.35 13.37
N GLU A 43 27.09 10.69 13.72
CA GLU A 43 27.43 11.62 14.81
C GLU A 43 26.86 11.19 16.17
N PHE A 44 26.81 9.88 16.42
CA PHE A 44 26.17 9.28 17.59
C PHE A 44 24.69 9.64 17.75
N ASN A 45 24.02 10.08 16.69
CA ASN A 45 22.60 10.36 16.68
C ASN A 45 21.81 9.05 16.61
N LEU A 46 21.15 8.67 17.72
CA LEU A 46 20.41 7.41 17.84
C LEU A 46 18.93 7.50 17.40
N ASN A 47 18.55 8.55 16.66
CA ASN A 47 17.20 8.64 16.12
C ASN A 47 16.95 7.48 15.14
N ILE A 48 15.90 6.70 15.41
CA ILE A 48 15.57 5.45 14.70
C ILE A 48 15.39 5.69 13.19
N SER A 49 14.89 6.85 12.77
CA SER A 49 14.68 7.17 11.36
C SER A 49 15.98 7.19 10.53
N ARG A 50 17.15 7.31 11.19
CA ARG A 50 18.45 7.24 10.54
C ARG A 50 18.89 5.82 10.21
N TYR A 51 18.32 4.83 10.87
CA TYR A 51 18.74 3.43 10.79
C TYR A 51 17.66 2.52 10.19
N ILE A 52 16.40 2.92 10.33
CA ILE A 52 15.23 2.18 9.85
C ILE A 52 14.36 3.12 9.05
N SER A 53 14.22 2.85 7.75
CA SER A 53 13.19 3.49 6.94
C SER A 53 11.83 2.93 7.33
N THR A 54 10.90 3.81 7.69
CA THR A 54 9.48 3.45 7.88
C THR A 54 8.68 3.57 6.59
N ALA A 55 9.33 3.95 5.47
CA ALA A 55 8.67 4.02 4.19
C ALA A 55 8.19 2.62 3.78
N VAL A 56 6.93 2.54 3.41
CA VAL A 56 6.38 1.36 2.77
C VAL A 56 6.75 1.51 1.29
N GLY A 57 7.57 0.59 0.77
CA GLY A 57 7.77 0.52 -0.68
C GLY A 57 6.41 0.30 -1.32
N GLU A 58 6.10 1.07 -2.36
CA GLU A 58 4.85 0.89 -3.12
C GLU A 58 4.82 -0.54 -3.64
N GLU A 59 3.64 -1.18 -3.62
CA GLU A 59 3.49 -2.48 -4.27
C GLU A 59 3.82 -2.32 -5.74
N GLU A 60 4.67 -3.21 -6.27
CA GLU A 60 4.97 -3.22 -7.70
C GLU A 60 3.67 -3.49 -8.48
N ILE A 61 3.23 -2.51 -9.26
CA ILE A 61 2.06 -2.64 -10.10
C ILE A 61 2.43 -3.47 -11.32
N ASP A 62 1.79 -4.64 -11.49
CA ASP A 62 1.89 -5.41 -12.73
C ASP A 62 1.11 -4.70 -13.85
N LEU A 63 1.82 -3.88 -14.62
CA LEU A 63 1.27 -3.14 -15.74
C LEU A 63 0.66 -4.05 -16.82
N ALA A 64 1.19 -5.27 -17.00
CA ALA A 64 0.64 -6.21 -17.98
C ALA A 64 -0.70 -6.77 -17.51
N ALA A 65 -0.82 -7.14 -16.23
CA ALA A 65 -2.08 -7.57 -15.65
C ALA A 65 -3.13 -6.44 -15.60
N THR A 66 -2.71 -5.21 -15.26
CA THR A 66 -3.59 -4.03 -15.30
C THR A 66 -4.09 -3.77 -16.71
N ASN A 67 -3.21 -3.79 -17.72
CA ASN A 67 -3.60 -3.58 -19.11
C ASN A 67 -4.58 -4.67 -19.60
N LYS A 68 -4.37 -5.94 -19.23
CA LYS A 68 -5.29 -7.03 -19.55
C LYS A 68 -6.67 -6.81 -18.93
N THR A 69 -6.71 -6.31 -17.70
CA THR A 69 -7.96 -5.97 -17.01
C THR A 69 -8.68 -4.82 -17.71
N LEU A 70 -7.95 -3.78 -18.12
CA LEU A 70 -8.52 -2.65 -18.87
C LEU A 70 -9.13 -3.10 -20.21
N LEU A 71 -8.43 -3.93 -20.98
CA LEU A 71 -8.93 -4.47 -22.24
C LEU A 71 -10.19 -5.34 -22.06
N ALA A 72 -10.24 -6.12 -20.98
CA ALA A 72 -11.42 -6.91 -20.65
C ALA A 72 -12.61 -6.00 -20.33
N ILE A 73 -12.42 -4.98 -19.49
CA ILE A 73 -13.47 -4.01 -19.15
C ILE A 73 -13.95 -3.27 -20.41
N GLU A 74 -13.04 -2.85 -21.28
CA GLU A 74 -13.40 -2.16 -22.52
C GLU A 74 -14.28 -3.04 -23.43
N LYS A 75 -13.95 -4.33 -23.54
CA LYS A 75 -14.76 -5.29 -24.30
C LYS A 75 -16.17 -5.44 -23.71
N GLU A 76 -16.28 -5.50 -22.39
CA GLU A 76 -17.57 -5.59 -21.70
C GLU A 76 -18.40 -4.31 -21.89
N VAL A 77 -17.76 -3.14 -21.81
CA VAL A 77 -18.39 -1.84 -22.09
C VAL A 77 -18.92 -1.78 -23.52
N ARG A 78 -18.13 -2.19 -24.51
CA ARG A 78 -18.58 -2.22 -25.92
C ARG A 78 -19.74 -3.18 -26.13
N ARG A 79 -19.74 -4.34 -25.47
CA ARG A 79 -20.85 -5.30 -25.55
C ARG A 79 -22.13 -4.70 -24.97
N ALA A 80 -22.05 -4.16 -23.76
CA ALA A 80 -23.18 -3.54 -23.08
C ALA A 80 -23.71 -2.32 -23.86
N LEU A 81 -22.83 -1.50 -24.43
CA LEU A 81 -23.21 -0.35 -25.25
C LEU A 81 -23.94 -0.79 -26.53
N LYS A 82 -23.46 -1.84 -27.20
CA LYS A 82 -24.12 -2.40 -28.38
C LYS A 82 -25.51 -2.92 -28.07
N GLU A 83 -25.65 -3.67 -26.98
CA GLU A 83 -26.94 -4.19 -26.50
C GLU A 83 -27.90 -3.05 -26.14
N HIS A 84 -27.41 -2.03 -25.42
CA HIS A 84 -28.19 -0.85 -25.08
C HIS A 84 -28.68 -0.08 -26.31
N ASN A 85 -27.79 0.13 -27.29
CA ASN A 85 -28.15 0.83 -28.53
C ASN A 85 -29.12 0.01 -29.40
N GLN A 86 -29.11 -1.32 -29.31
CA GLN A 86 -30.13 -2.15 -29.94
C GLN A 86 -31.52 -1.85 -29.36
N TYR A 87 -31.64 -1.76 -28.03
CA TYR A 87 -32.91 -1.37 -27.39
C TYR A 87 -33.34 0.06 -27.74
N LEU A 88 -32.41 1.03 -27.75
CA LEU A 88 -32.73 2.41 -28.15
C LEU A 88 -33.25 2.48 -29.59
N LYS A 89 -32.65 1.71 -30.50
CA LYS A 89 -33.10 1.61 -31.89
C LYS A 89 -34.52 1.04 -32.00
N GLU A 90 -34.83 -0.01 -31.25
CA GLU A 90 -36.18 -0.61 -31.21
C GLU A 90 -37.23 0.37 -30.67
N LEU A 91 -36.84 1.27 -29.75
CA LEU A 91 -37.69 2.31 -29.19
C LEU A 91 -37.76 3.60 -30.05
N GLY A 92 -37.01 3.67 -31.15
CA GLY A 92 -36.94 4.87 -32.00
C GLY A 92 -36.23 6.06 -31.35
N LEU A 93 -35.34 5.80 -30.37
CA LEU A 93 -34.58 6.82 -29.64
C LEU A 93 -33.18 7.03 -30.24
N PRO A 94 -32.57 8.22 -30.02
CA PRO A 94 -31.20 8.49 -30.47
C PRO A 94 -30.18 7.58 -29.77
N LEU A 95 -29.16 7.15 -30.52
CA LEU A 95 -28.12 6.22 -30.04
C LEU A 95 -27.07 6.93 -29.17
N LEU A 96 -26.47 6.17 -28.26
CA LEU A 96 -25.32 6.64 -27.48
C LEU A 96 -24.03 6.60 -28.33
N PRO A 97 -23.14 7.60 -28.18
CA PRO A 97 -21.86 7.67 -28.89
C PRO A 97 -20.88 6.58 -28.43
N GLY A 98 -19.91 6.24 -29.28
CA GLY A 98 -18.86 5.26 -28.96
C GLY A 98 -19.23 3.80 -29.25
N ALA A 99 -20.25 3.57 -30.08
CA ALA A 99 -20.73 2.26 -30.49
C ALA A 99 -19.93 1.61 -31.64
N ASP A 100 -18.85 2.26 -32.07
CA ASP A 100 -17.99 1.87 -33.18
C ASP A 100 -17.07 0.68 -32.86
#